data_AF-A0A941W5U7-F1
#
_entry.id   AF-A0A941W5U7-F1
#
_cell.length_a   1.000
_cell.length_b   1.000
_cell.length_c   1.000
_cell.angle_alpha   90.00
_cell.angle_beta   90.00
_cell.angle_gamma   90.00
#
_symmetry.space_group_name_H-M   'P 1'
#
loop_
_entity.id
_entity.type
_entity.pdbx_description
1 polymer ?
#
loop_
_entity_poly.entity_id
_entity_poly.type
_entity_poly.pdbx_seq_one_letter_code
_entity_poly.pdbx_strand_id
1 'polypeptide(L)' 'MALRSALEIPQKDVAMSMGVSSSSVSQLESRPLGNIRLATLSRYLTSLGYRLELSVTTIDGQETIET' A
#
# COMPACT_ATOMS: atom_id res chain seq x y z
N MET A 1 4.54 -10.25 7.96
CA MET A 1 3.62 -9.53 8.87
C MET A 1 3.16 -8.28 8.12
N ALA A 2 1.86 -7.94 8.13
CA ALA A 2 1.34 -6.79 7.40
C ALA A 2 1.68 -5.46 8.11
N LEU A 3 1.86 -4.37 7.35
CA LEU A 3 2.20 -3.05 7.91
C LEU A 3 1.20 -2.60 9.00
N ARG A 4 -0.11 -2.79 8.77
CA ARG A 4 -1.14 -2.45 9.77
C ARG A 4 -0.92 -3.09 11.13
N SER A 5 -0.34 -4.29 11.18
CA SER A 5 -0.12 -5.03 12.43
C SER A 5 0.97 -4.40 13.27
N ALA A 6 1.98 -3.79 12.63
CA ALA A 6 3.01 -3.02 13.33
C ALA A 6 2.45 -1.71 13.91
N LEU A 7 1.30 -1.25 13.42
CA LEU A 7 0.59 -0.05 13.87
C LEU A 7 -0.57 -0.37 14.82
N GLU A 8 -0.74 -1.64 15.18
CA GLU A 8 -1.85 -2.13 16.02
C GLU A 8 -3.24 -1.84 15.43
N ILE A 9 -3.34 -1.66 14.10
CA ILE A 9 -4.60 -1.39 13.41
C ILE A 9 -5.30 -2.71 13.06
N PRO A 10 -6.55 -2.94 13.52
CA PRO A 10 -7.34 -4.10 13.15
C PRO A 10 -7.66 -4.15 11.66
N GLN A 11 -7.65 -5.35 11.06
CA GLN A 11 -7.94 -5.53 9.63
C GLN A 11 -9.34 -5.02 9.22
N LYS A 12 -10.33 -5.17 10.11
CA LYS A 12 -11.70 -4.70 9.90
C LYS A 12 -11.80 -3.18 9.72
N ASP A 13 -10.95 -2.42 10.40
CA ASP A 13 -10.99 -0.96 10.37
C ASP A 13 -10.37 -0.46 9.07
N VAL A 14 -9.30 -1.11 8.62
CA VAL A 14 -8.73 -0.90 7.27
C VAL A 14 -9.75 -1.25 6.19
N ALA A 15 -10.44 -2.38 6.30
CA ALA A 15 -11.46 -2.81 5.35
C ALA A 15 -12.61 -1.79 5.24
N MET A 16 -13.09 -1.29 6.39
CA MET A 16 -14.11 -0.26 6.46
C MET A 16 -13.65 1.04 5.80
N SER A 17 -12.46 1.53 6.14
CA SER A 17 -11.86 2.74 5.54
C SER A 17 -11.67 2.60 4.01
N MET A 18 -11.28 1.41 3.56
CA MET A 18 -11.13 1.09 2.15
C MET A 18 -12.46 0.79 1.44
N GLY A 19 -13.58 0.66 2.14
CA GLY A 19 -14.88 0.29 1.58
C GLY A 19 -14.88 -1.09 0.91
N VAL A 20 -14.14 -2.06 1.46
CA VAL A 20 -14.02 -3.44 0.96
C VAL A 20 -14.26 -4.46 2.08
N SER A 21 -14.28 -5.75 1.75
CA SER A 21 -14.37 -6.79 2.77
C SER A 21 -13.03 -7.02 3.49
N SER A 22 -13.08 -7.53 4.72
CA SER A 22 -11.86 -7.96 5.43
C SER A 22 -11.09 -9.05 4.67
N SER A 23 -11.79 -9.91 3.92
CA SER A 23 -11.15 -10.89 3.05
C SER A 23 -10.37 -10.25 1.89
N SER A 24 -10.85 -9.13 1.33
CA SER A 24 -10.11 -8.36 0.33
C SER A 24 -8.82 -7.77 0.91
N VAL A 25 -8.85 -7.26 2.14
CA VAL A 25 -7.65 -6.77 2.84
C VAL A 25 -6.69 -7.93 3.11
N SER A 26 -7.19 -9.08 3.58
CA SER A 26 -6.35 -10.26 3.81
C SER A 26 -5.67 -10.76 2.54
N GLN A 27 -6.36 -10.74 1.41
CA GLN A 27 -5.77 -11.11 0.11
C GLN A 27 -4.78 -10.06 -0.39
N LEU A 28 -5.02 -8.78 -0.13
CA LEU A 28 -4.07 -7.72 -0.47
C LEU A 28 -2.76 -7.91 0.32
N GLU A 29 -2.85 -8.20 1.61
CA GLU A 29 -1.70 -8.37 2.51
C GLU A 29 -0.89 -9.64 2.25
N SER A 30 -1.49 -10.65 1.60
CA SER A 30 -0.81 -11.90 1.24
C SER A 30 -0.18 -11.88 -0.15
N ARG A 31 -0.48 -10.88 -0.99
CA ARG A 31 0.08 -10.78 -2.34
C ARG A 31 1.52 -10.23 -2.32
N PRO A 32 2.41 -10.74 -3.19
CA PRO A 32 3.68 -10.06 -3.45
C PRO A 32 3.45 -8.63 -3.93
N LEU A 33 4.28 -7.69 -3.48
CA LEU A 33 4.12 -6.26 -3.76
C LEU A 33 4.02 -5.96 -5.26
N GLY A 34 4.83 -6.63 -6.09
CA GLY A 34 4.83 -6.47 -7.55
C GLY A 34 3.51 -6.86 -8.24
N ASN A 35 2.62 -7.57 -7.55
CA ASN A 35 1.32 -8.00 -8.08
C ASN A 35 0.16 -7.12 -7.57
N ILE A 36 0.45 -6.06 -6.82
CA ILE A 36 -0.55 -5.12 -6.31
C ILE A 36 -0.60 -3.90 -7.22
N ARG A 37 -1.81 -3.52 -7.65
CA ARG A 37 -1.99 -2.28 -8.40
C ARG A 37 -1.61 -1.08 -7.52
N LEU A 38 -0.83 -0.14 -8.05
CA LEU A 38 -0.40 1.07 -7.32
C LEU A 38 -1.56 1.84 -6.70
N ALA A 39 -2.68 1.98 -7.41
CA ALA A 39 -3.89 2.63 -6.88
C ALA A 39 -4.43 1.93 -5.62
N THR A 40 -4.39 0.60 -5.59
CA THR A 40 -4.84 -0.20 -4.44
C THR A 40 -3.85 -0.07 -3.28
N LEU A 41 -2.54 -0.12 -3.57
CA LEU A 41 -1.50 0.09 -2.56
C LEU A 41 -1.60 1.50 -1.93
N SER A 42 -1.78 2.53 -2.76
CA SER A 42 -1.96 3.91 -2.30
C SER A 42 -3.18 4.05 -1.39
N ARG A 43 -4.32 3.46 -1.75
CA ARG A 43 -5.53 3.48 -0.92
C ARG A 43 -5.34 2.75 0.41
N TYR A 44 -4.65 1.61 0.41
CA TYR A 44 -4.32 0.86 1.62
C TYR A 44 -3.36 1.65 2.53
N LEU A 45 -2.35 2.33 1.97
CA LEU A 45 -1.44 3.16 2.76
C LEU A 45 -2.18 4.39 3.34
N THR A 46 -3.06 4.99 2.55
CA THR A 46 -3.89 6.12 2.97
C THR A 46 -4.82 5.74 4.13
N SER A 47 -5.42 4.54 4.10
CA SER A 47 -6.27 4.08 5.22
C SER A 47 -5.47 3.79 6.50
N LEU A 48 -4.15 3.69 6.41
CA LEU A 48 -3.24 3.59 7.56
C LEU A 48 -2.65 4.95 7.97
N GLY A 49 -3.02 6.05 7.31
CA GLY A 49 -2.49 7.39 7.58
C GLY A 49 -1.17 7.72 6.87
N TYR A 50 -0.76 6.92 5.87
CA TYR A 50 0.46 7.13 5.09
C TYR A 50 0.15 7.59 3.67
N ARG A 51 1.13 8.25 3.04
CA ARG A 51 1.11 8.61 1.63
C ARG A 51 2.07 7.72 0.86
N LEU A 52 1.67 7.25 -0.31
CA LEU A 52 2.58 6.58 -1.24
C LEU A 52 3.35 7.64 -2.04
N GLU A 53 4.67 7.65 -1.89
CA GLU A 53 5.58 8.42 -2.75
C GLU A 53 6.33 7.43 -3.65
N LEU A 54 6.42 7.75 -4.94
CA LEU A 54 7.11 6.93 -5.93
C LEU A 54 8.19 7.77 -6.57
N SER A 55 9.42 7.27 -6.51
CA SER A 55 10.57 7.79 -7.23
C SER A 55 11.02 6.75 -8.25
N VAL A 56 11.36 7.21 -9.45
CA VAL A 56 11.86 6.36 -10.53
C VAL A 56 13.25 6.85 -10.89
N THR A 57 14.21 5.93 -10.89
CA THR A 57 15.57 6.17 -11.37
C THR A 57 15.78 5.39 -12.67
N THR A 58 16.69 5.88 -13.50
CA THR A 58 17.20 5.09 -14.61
C THR A 58 17.97 3.88 -14.08
N ILE A 59 18.00 2.78 -14.84
CA ILE A 59 18.77 1.56 -14.51
C ILE A 59 20.27 1.88 -14.34
N ASP A 60 20.74 2.93 -15.00
CA ASP A 60 22.12 3.39 -14.99
C ASP A 60 22.39 4.52 -13.96
N GLY A 61 21.39 4.89 -13.16
CA GLY A 61 21.54 5.82 -12.03
C GLY A 61 21.68 7.32 -12.39
N GLN A 62 21.38 7.73 -13.62
CA GLN A 62 21.32 9.15 -14.00
C GLN A 62 19.95 9.75 -13.61
N GLU A 63 20.00 10.94 -13.03
CA GLU A 63 19.06 11.57 -12.09
C GLU A 63 17.58 11.67 -12.49
N THR A 64 16.72 11.57 -11.47
CA THR A 64 15.28 11.77 -11.50
C THR A 64 14.94 13.25 -11.74
N ILE A 65 14.14 13.53 -12.77
CA ILE A 65 13.52 14.85 -12.97
C ILE A 65 12.41 14.99 -11.92
N GLU A 66 12.60 15.86 -10.92
CA GLU A 66 11.54 16.28 -10.02
C GLU A 66 10.49 17.09 -10.82
N THR A 67 9.21 16.71 -10.70
CA THR A 67 8.07 17.44 -11.28
C THR A 67 7.17 17.96 -10.18
#